data_AF-A0A1Q6YIY9-F1
#
_entry.id   AF-A0A1Q6YIY9-F1
#
_cell.length_a   1.000
_cell.length_b   1.000
_cell.length_c   1.000
_cell.angle_alpha   90.00
_cell.angle_beta   90.00
_cell.angle_gamma   90.00
#
_symmetry.space_group_name_H-M   'P 1'
#
loop_
_entity.id
_entity.type
_entity.pdbx_description
1 polymer ?
#
loop_
_entity_poly.entity_id
_entity_poly.type
_entity_poly.pdbx_seq_one_letter_code
_entity_poly.pdbx_strand_id
1 'polypeptide(L)'
;MSQVIRQNWRGYGLSDTYRFEDYDIKTGKLRYRPGYWASIEEFASLIADGQTEEEAIHKLRPKFEERVQFLQSRREPLPLPGSGKRVPTFAPNDQMEKVRPFVNDFWERIFGTSYSTSFVSNESTLEVWEQIYIPGGRQELIARVKAIYGVDITDYYDRPIPVVLRIISEKGGG
;
A
#
# COMPACT_ATOMS: atom_id res chain seq x y z
N MET A 1 48.38 30.21 9.34
CA MET A 1 47.79 29.25 8.36
C MET A 1 46.68 28.51 9.10
N SER A 2 45.51 29.13 9.28
CA SER A 2 44.38 29.22 8.33
C SER A 2 43.80 27.84 8.02
N GLN A 3 42.69 27.47 8.66
CA GLN A 3 41.30 27.48 8.13
C GLN A 3 41.01 26.21 7.30
N VAL A 4 39.90 25.48 7.36
CA VAL A 4 38.53 25.73 7.84
C VAL A 4 37.80 24.37 7.91
N ILE A 5 36.92 24.22 8.89
CA ILE A 5 35.89 23.16 9.01
C ILE A 5 35.02 23.14 7.75
N ARG A 6 34.75 21.96 7.17
CA ARG A 6 33.50 21.74 6.42
C ARG A 6 33.11 20.27 6.39
N GLN A 7 32.03 19.99 7.12
CA GLN A 7 31.12 18.88 6.88
C GLN A 7 30.81 18.80 5.39
N ASN A 8 31.16 17.70 4.74
CA ASN A 8 30.59 17.38 3.43
C ASN A 8 29.29 16.61 3.65
N TRP A 9 28.25 17.37 3.97
CA TRP A 9 26.91 17.15 3.44
C TRP A 9 27.03 16.94 1.92
N ARG A 10 27.10 15.68 1.47
CA ARG A 10 26.82 15.38 0.06
C ARG A 10 25.32 15.35 -0.07
N GLY A 11 24.83 16.40 -0.71
CA GLY A 11 23.42 16.66 -0.92
C GLY A 11 22.71 15.45 -1.50
N TYR A 12 21.48 15.29 -1.04
CA TYR A 12 20.40 14.71 -1.82
C TYR A 12 20.44 15.31 -3.22
N GLY A 13 21.16 14.63 -4.12
CA GLY A 13 21.02 14.84 -5.54
C GLY A 13 19.60 14.43 -5.87
N LEU A 14 18.80 15.42 -6.27
CA LEU A 14 17.66 15.21 -7.14
C LEU A 14 18.17 14.48 -8.38
N SER A 15 18.22 13.14 -8.33
CA SER A 15 18.42 12.32 -9.51
C SER A 15 17.04 12.10 -10.13
N ASP A 16 16.65 13.02 -11.00
CA ASP A 16 15.87 12.64 -12.17
C ASP A 16 16.65 11.49 -12.85
N THR A 17 16.16 10.29 -13.13
CA THR A 17 14.85 9.63 -13.01
C THR A 17 15.19 8.18 -13.35
N TYR A 18 15.26 7.27 -12.38
CA TYR A 18 15.48 5.84 -12.72
C TYR A 18 14.29 5.34 -13.53
N ARG A 19 14.56 4.67 -14.65
CA ARG A 19 13.58 4.12 -15.59
C ARG A 19 13.36 2.65 -15.31
N PHE A 20 12.32 2.08 -15.89
CA PHE A 20 11.99 0.66 -15.71
C PHE A 20 13.17 -0.25 -16.10
N GLU A 21 13.89 0.13 -17.16
CA GLU A 21 15.05 -0.59 -17.70
C GLU A 21 16.27 -0.56 -16.79
N ASP A 22 16.33 0.36 -15.83
CA ASP A 22 17.47 0.47 -14.92
C ASP A 22 17.43 -0.60 -13.81
N TYR A 23 16.27 -1.26 -13.62
CA TYR A 23 16.07 -2.25 -12.56
C TYR A 23 16.12 -3.68 -13.09
N ASP A 24 16.71 -4.56 -12.28
CA ASP A 24 16.68 -5.99 -12.53
C ASP A 24 15.28 -6.56 -12.29
N ILE A 25 14.68 -7.10 -13.36
CA ILE A 25 13.38 -7.77 -13.27
C ILE A 25 13.61 -9.23 -12.93
N LYS A 26 12.97 -9.70 -11.86
CA LYS A 26 12.91 -11.11 -11.51
C LYS A 26 11.64 -11.72 -12.06
N THR A 27 11.74 -12.91 -12.65
CA THR A 27 10.59 -13.69 -13.12
C THR A 27 10.58 -15.07 -12.49
N GLY A 28 9.41 -15.72 -12.52
CA GLY A 28 9.27 -17.11 -12.08
C GLY A 28 7.86 -17.64 -12.30
N LYS A 29 7.68 -18.95 -12.03
CA LYS A 29 6.35 -19.59 -12.12
C LYS A 29 5.51 -19.29 -10.89
N LEU A 30 4.22 -19.08 -11.10
CA LEU A 30 3.25 -18.98 -10.01
C LEU A 30 3.09 -20.34 -9.31
N ARG A 31 3.02 -20.32 -7.98
CA ARG A 31 3.05 -21.56 -7.17
C ARG A 31 1.71 -22.31 -7.15
N TYR A 32 0.58 -21.61 -7.24
CA TYR A 32 -0.76 -22.15 -6.97
C TYR A 32 -1.72 -22.11 -8.17
N ARG A 33 -1.25 -21.59 -9.32
CA ARG A 33 -2.03 -21.54 -10.56
C ARG A 33 -1.08 -21.48 -11.77
N PRO A 34 -1.53 -21.87 -12.97
CA PRO A 34 -0.75 -21.68 -14.20
C PRO A 34 -0.41 -20.20 -14.41
N GLY A 35 0.80 -19.93 -14.91
CA GLY A 35 1.28 -18.59 -15.24
C GLY A 35 2.61 -18.24 -14.57
N TYR A 36 3.04 -17.02 -14.81
CA TYR A 36 4.32 -16.45 -14.41
C TYR A 36 4.10 -15.16 -13.64
N TRP A 37 5.07 -14.81 -12.81
CA TRP A 37 5.15 -13.53 -12.14
C TRP A 37 6.41 -12.78 -12.57
N ALA A 38 6.37 -11.46 -12.49
CA ALA A 38 7.50 -10.56 -12.63
C ALA A 38 7.51 -9.55 -11.48
N SER A 39 8.69 -9.19 -10.97
CA SER A 39 8.83 -8.20 -9.88
C SER A 39 10.14 -7.41 -9.96
N ILE A 40 10.17 -6.24 -9.33
CA ILE A 40 11.40 -5.48 -9.04
C ILE A 40 11.64 -5.50 -7.54
N GLU A 41 12.80 -6.01 -7.11
CA GLU A 41 13.11 -6.31 -5.70
C GLU A 41 13.20 -5.06 -4.82
N GLU A 42 13.70 -3.96 -5.39
CA GLU A 42 13.86 -2.66 -4.72
C GLU A 42 12.53 -2.00 -4.37
N PHE A 43 11.42 -2.43 -4.99
CA PHE A 43 10.09 -1.90 -4.71
C PHE A 43 9.28 -2.91 -3.91
N ALA A 44 8.91 -2.52 -2.68
CA ALA A 44 8.02 -3.32 -1.86
C ALA A 44 6.67 -3.56 -2.57
N SER A 45 6.38 -4.83 -2.81
CA SER A 45 5.13 -5.32 -3.43
C SER A 45 4.88 -4.88 -4.87
N LEU A 46 5.93 -4.55 -5.65
CA LEU A 46 5.78 -4.28 -7.08
C LEU A 46 5.90 -5.58 -7.87
N ILE A 47 4.76 -6.22 -8.13
CA ILE A 47 4.64 -7.53 -8.77
C ILE A 47 3.51 -7.49 -9.81
N ALA A 48 3.68 -8.23 -10.90
CA ALA A 48 2.65 -8.48 -11.90
C ALA A 48 2.66 -9.95 -12.32
N ASP A 49 1.54 -10.43 -12.86
CA ASP A 49 1.35 -11.80 -13.33
C ASP A 49 0.88 -11.87 -14.79
N GLY A 50 1.24 -12.95 -15.47
CA GLY A 50 0.90 -13.20 -16.87
C GLY A 50 0.86 -14.70 -17.19
N GLN A 51 0.30 -15.05 -18.35
CA GLN A 51 0.36 -16.42 -18.87
C GLN A 51 1.77 -16.76 -19.39
N THR A 52 2.57 -15.74 -19.76
CA THR A 52 4.00 -15.87 -20.08
C THR A 52 4.85 -14.91 -19.24
N GLU A 53 6.17 -15.10 -19.24
CA GLU A 53 7.11 -14.18 -18.58
C GLU A 53 7.05 -12.78 -19.21
N GLU A 54 6.99 -12.70 -20.55
CA GLU A 54 6.90 -11.44 -21.29
C GLU A 54 5.62 -10.68 -20.95
N GLU A 55 4.50 -11.40 -20.81
CA GLU A 55 3.23 -10.79 -20.41
C GLU A 55 3.30 -10.23 -18.97
N ALA A 56 3.91 -10.99 -18.05
CA ALA A 56 4.12 -10.53 -16.68
C ALA A 56 5.01 -9.28 -16.63
N ILE A 57 6.10 -9.25 -17.41
CA ILE A 57 6.99 -8.07 -17.54
C ILE A 57 6.22 -6.89 -18.15
N HIS A 58 5.45 -7.12 -19.21
CA HIS A 58 4.67 -6.09 -19.88
C HIS A 58 3.66 -5.43 -18.94
N LYS A 59 3.01 -6.23 -18.09
CA LYS A 59 2.07 -5.75 -17.05
C LYS A 59 2.77 -5.11 -15.84
N LEU A 60 4.04 -5.42 -15.60
CA LEU A 60 4.81 -4.81 -14.51
C LEU A 60 5.17 -3.35 -14.80
N ARG A 61 5.42 -3.01 -16.07
CA ARG A 61 5.80 -1.67 -16.52
C ARG A 61 4.81 -0.56 -16.11
N PRO A 62 3.50 -0.64 -16.41
CA PRO A 62 2.57 0.42 -15.98
C PRO A 62 2.49 0.53 -14.45
N LYS A 63 2.59 -0.57 -13.71
CA LYS A 63 2.63 -0.54 -12.23
C LYS A 63 3.87 0.17 -11.70
N PHE A 64 5.02 0.01 -12.36
CA PHE A 64 6.24 0.73 -12.03
C PHE A 64 6.05 2.23 -12.24
N GLU A 65 5.48 2.64 -13.37
CA GLU A 65 5.22 4.05 -13.70
C GLU A 65 4.29 4.69 -12.66
N GLU A 66 3.20 4.03 -12.30
CA GLU A 66 2.29 4.44 -11.22
C GLU A 66 3.02 4.60 -9.88
N ARG A 67 3.88 3.64 -9.53
CA ARG A 67 4.64 3.68 -8.28
C ARG A 67 5.66 4.82 -8.26
N VAL A 68 6.32 5.08 -9.38
CA VAL A 68 7.25 6.21 -9.53
C VAL A 68 6.50 7.53 -9.34
N GLN A 69 5.38 7.71 -10.02
CA GLN A 69 4.53 8.90 -9.88
C GLN A 69 4.06 9.09 -8.43
N PHE A 70 3.67 8.01 -7.76
CA PHE A 70 3.27 8.03 -6.36
C PHE A 70 4.39 8.54 -5.44
N LEU A 71 5.60 7.97 -5.54
CA LEU A 71 6.75 8.38 -4.73
C LEU A 71 7.14 9.84 -5.00
N GLN A 72 7.15 10.25 -6.28
CA GLN A 72 7.41 11.63 -6.68
C GLN A 72 6.39 12.62 -6.10
N SER A 73 5.09 12.28 -6.11
CA SER A 73 4.02 13.12 -5.54
C SER A 73 4.22 13.39 -4.04
N ARG A 74 4.87 12.46 -3.33
CA ARG A 74 5.17 12.53 -1.90
C ARG A 74 6.57 13.08 -1.61
N ARG A 75 7.33 13.46 -2.65
CA ARG A 75 8.75 13.84 -2.55
C ARG A 75 9.61 12.76 -1.88
N GLU A 76 9.21 11.50 -2.04
CA GLU A 76 9.98 10.35 -1.58
C GLU A 76 10.99 9.94 -2.66
N PRO A 77 12.22 9.57 -2.28
CA PRO A 77 13.22 9.14 -3.26
C PRO A 77 12.83 7.79 -3.87
N LEU A 78 13.15 7.63 -5.16
CA LEU A 78 13.11 6.32 -5.80
C LEU A 78 14.20 5.43 -5.21
N PRO A 79 13.96 4.11 -5.05
CA PRO A 79 15.00 3.16 -4.70
C PRO A 79 16.16 3.20 -5.69
N LEU A 80 17.40 3.01 -5.21
CA LEU A 80 18.56 2.87 -6.07
C LEU A 80 18.52 1.48 -6.75
N PRO A 81 18.64 1.37 -8.08
CA PRO A 81 18.72 0.07 -8.72
C PRO A 81 19.90 -0.77 -8.21
N GLY A 82 19.67 -2.06 -7.96
CA GLY A 82 20.67 -2.96 -7.39
C GLY A 82 20.92 -2.77 -5.89
N SER A 83 20.17 -1.90 -5.20
CA SER A 83 20.29 -1.75 -3.74
C SER A 83 19.69 -2.91 -2.95
N GLY A 84 19.04 -3.85 -3.64
CA GLY A 84 18.43 -5.04 -3.05
C GLY A 84 17.08 -4.73 -2.40
N LYS A 85 16.54 -5.74 -1.69
CA LYS A 85 15.20 -5.67 -1.12
C LYS A 85 15.03 -4.48 -0.18
N ARG A 86 14.18 -3.53 -0.58
CA ARG A 86 13.80 -2.41 0.29
C ARG A 86 13.06 -2.99 1.50
N VAL A 87 13.59 -2.73 2.69
CA VAL A 87 12.85 -2.95 3.94
C VAL A 87 11.62 -2.05 3.87
N PRO A 88 10.39 -2.60 3.96
CA PRO A 88 9.19 -1.78 3.95
C PRO A 88 9.30 -0.73 5.06
N THR A 89 9.41 0.54 4.67
CA THR A 89 9.12 1.64 5.59
C THR A 89 7.62 1.65 5.76
N PHE A 90 7.14 0.95 6.79
CA PHE A 90 5.79 1.12 7.28
C PHE A 90 5.61 2.59 7.59
N ALA A 91 4.50 3.18 7.12
CA ALA A 91 4.10 4.50 7.60
C ALA A 91 4.13 4.46 9.14
N PRO A 92 4.60 5.53 9.83
CA PRO A 92 4.54 5.57 11.28
C PRO A 92 3.12 5.20 11.69
N ASN A 93 3.03 4.15 12.50
CA ASN A 93 1.80 3.61 13.06
C ASN A 93 1.02 4.67 13.87
N ASP A 94 1.55 5.89 14.04
CA ASP A 94 1.04 6.98 14.86
C ASP A 94 -0.40 7.42 14.54
N GLN A 95 -0.84 7.31 13.27
CA GLN A 95 -2.24 7.64 12.94
C GLN A 95 -3.21 6.52 13.32
N MET A 96 -2.77 5.25 13.30
CA MET A 96 -3.59 4.08 13.64
C MET A 96 -3.51 3.72 15.12
N GLU A 97 -2.38 3.97 15.80
CA GLU A 97 -2.19 3.71 17.24
C GLU A 97 -3.17 4.52 18.10
N LYS A 98 -3.49 5.76 17.69
CA LYS A 98 -4.48 6.60 18.40
C LYS A 98 -5.93 6.12 18.27
N VAL A 99 -6.25 5.37 17.21
CA VAL A 99 -7.58 4.79 16.97
C VAL A 99 -7.60 3.27 17.15
N ARG A 100 -6.50 2.67 17.63
CA ARG A 100 -6.31 1.21 17.65
C ARG A 100 -7.42 0.42 18.36
N PRO A 101 -8.00 0.88 19.49
CA PRO A 101 -9.16 0.21 20.08
C PRO A 101 -10.37 0.15 19.12
N PHE A 102 -10.66 1.26 18.43
CA PHE A 102 -11.73 1.33 17.44
C PHE A 102 -11.43 0.49 16.20
N VAL A 103 -10.18 0.47 15.73
CA VAL A 103 -9.76 -0.34 14.58
C VAL A 103 -9.97 -1.82 14.85
N ASN A 104 -9.61 -2.30 16.04
CA ASN A 104 -9.83 -3.71 16.41
C ASN A 104 -11.33 -4.03 16.48
N ASP A 105 -12.14 -3.18 17.11
CA ASP A 105 -13.60 -3.35 17.17
C ASP A 105 -14.22 -3.38 15.75
N PHE A 106 -13.81 -2.47 14.87
CA PHE A 106 -14.25 -2.46 13.47
C PHE A 106 -13.92 -3.77 12.76
N TRP A 107 -12.67 -4.24 12.89
CA TRP A 107 -12.23 -5.48 12.24
C TRP A 107 -13.03 -6.68 12.73
N GLU A 108 -13.24 -6.77 14.04
CA GLU A 108 -13.98 -7.86 14.65
C GLU A 108 -15.46 -7.84 14.24
N ARG A 109 -16.13 -6.68 14.34
CA ARG A 109 -17.57 -6.58 14.09
C ARG A 109 -17.95 -6.63 12.61
N ILE A 110 -17.10 -6.09 11.72
CA ILE A 110 -17.41 -6.03 10.28
C ILE A 110 -16.92 -7.27 9.56
N PHE A 111 -15.68 -7.69 9.82
CA PHE A 111 -15.01 -8.76 9.08
C PHE A 111 -14.91 -10.08 9.86
N GLY A 112 -15.21 -10.09 11.17
CA GLY A 112 -15.08 -11.29 11.99
C GLY A 112 -13.64 -11.75 12.19
N THR A 113 -12.66 -10.84 12.06
CA THR A 113 -11.22 -11.15 12.17
C THR A 113 -10.49 -10.05 12.93
N SER A 114 -9.22 -10.29 13.26
CA SER A 114 -8.40 -9.30 13.97
C SER A 114 -7.64 -8.39 13.00
N TYR A 115 -7.55 -7.10 13.36
CA TYR A 115 -6.63 -6.18 12.68
C TYR A 115 -5.17 -6.59 12.84
N SER A 116 -4.81 -7.21 13.98
CA SER A 116 -3.43 -7.65 14.26
C SER A 116 -2.92 -8.75 13.32
N THR A 117 -3.82 -9.46 12.65
CA THR A 117 -3.51 -10.49 11.65
C THR A 117 -3.65 -9.98 10.22
N SER A 118 -3.97 -8.70 10.04
CA SER A 118 -4.20 -8.06 8.73
C SER A 118 -3.01 -7.19 8.32
N PHE A 119 -2.61 -7.28 7.05
CA PHE A 119 -1.59 -6.40 6.48
C PHE A 119 -2.26 -5.17 5.85
N VAL A 120 -2.41 -4.10 6.64
CA VAL A 120 -3.05 -2.85 6.22
C VAL A 120 -1.99 -1.76 6.04
N SER A 121 -1.84 -1.25 4.82
CA SER A 121 -1.00 -0.07 4.53
C SER A 121 -1.85 1.21 4.50
N ASN A 122 -1.20 2.36 4.41
CA ASN A 122 -1.84 3.67 4.22
C ASN A 122 -2.51 3.84 2.85
N GLU A 123 -2.27 2.91 1.91
CA GLU A 123 -2.88 2.87 0.58
C GLU A 123 -3.99 1.82 0.49
N SER A 124 -4.12 0.95 1.51
CA SER A 124 -5.15 -0.07 1.54
C SER A 124 -6.55 0.53 1.60
N THR A 125 -7.44 0.04 0.75
CA THR A 125 -8.88 0.37 0.71
C THR A 125 -9.70 -0.77 1.30
N LEU A 126 -10.98 -0.53 1.63
CA LEU A 126 -11.87 -1.56 2.16
C LEU A 126 -12.16 -2.70 1.16
N GLU A 127 -12.02 -2.42 -0.14
CA GLU A 127 -12.31 -3.36 -1.23
C GLU A 127 -11.58 -4.71 -1.08
N VAL A 128 -10.30 -4.68 -0.70
CA VAL A 128 -9.50 -5.92 -0.56
C VAL A 128 -10.07 -6.83 0.54
N TRP A 129 -10.62 -6.26 1.61
CA TRP A 129 -11.23 -7.04 2.70
C TRP A 129 -12.66 -7.41 2.38
N GLU A 130 -13.40 -6.52 1.73
CA GLU A 130 -14.74 -6.80 1.20
C GLU A 130 -14.74 -8.08 0.37
N GLN A 131 -13.86 -8.18 -0.62
CA GLN A 131 -13.76 -9.33 -1.53
C GLN A 131 -13.45 -10.66 -0.80
N ILE A 132 -12.80 -10.59 0.36
CA ILE A 132 -12.39 -11.79 1.12
C ILE A 132 -13.45 -12.18 2.16
N TYR A 133 -14.03 -11.20 2.86
CA TYR A 133 -14.80 -11.44 4.09
C TYR A 133 -16.29 -11.12 3.96
N ILE A 134 -16.73 -10.44 2.90
CA ILE A 134 -18.11 -9.98 2.73
C ILE A 134 -18.70 -10.54 1.42
N PRO A 135 -19.41 -11.68 1.47
CA PRO A 135 -19.96 -12.32 0.27
C PRO A 135 -20.92 -11.45 -0.56
N GLY A 136 -21.70 -10.56 0.07
CA GLY A 136 -22.58 -9.60 -0.61
C GLY A 136 -21.87 -8.32 -1.06
N GLY A 137 -20.54 -8.28 -0.94
CA GLY A 137 -19.68 -7.23 -1.46
C GLY A 137 -19.93 -5.85 -0.86
N ARG A 138 -19.59 -4.81 -1.64
CA ARG A 138 -19.62 -3.40 -1.21
C ARG A 138 -20.91 -2.98 -0.53
N GLN A 139 -22.06 -3.34 -1.09
CA GLN A 139 -23.37 -2.93 -0.55
C GLN A 139 -23.65 -3.54 0.82
N GLU A 140 -23.28 -4.82 1.00
CA GLU A 140 -23.41 -5.47 2.31
C GLU A 140 -22.45 -4.85 3.33
N LEU A 141 -21.21 -4.53 2.93
CA LEU A 141 -20.26 -3.87 3.82
C LEU A 141 -20.79 -2.50 4.28
N ILE A 142 -21.26 -1.67 3.35
CA ILE A 142 -21.84 -0.35 3.66
C ILE A 142 -23.03 -0.51 4.61
N ALA A 143 -23.93 -1.46 4.33
CA ALA A 143 -25.10 -1.73 5.18
C ALA A 143 -24.70 -2.17 6.59
N ARG A 144 -23.69 -3.05 6.73
CA ARG A 144 -23.16 -3.50 8.03
C ARG A 144 -22.55 -2.34 8.82
N VAL A 145 -21.73 -1.51 8.17
CA VAL A 145 -21.13 -0.33 8.82
C VAL A 145 -22.21 0.64 9.30
N LYS A 146 -23.23 0.88 8.49
CA LYS A 146 -24.37 1.72 8.88
C LYS A 146 -25.19 1.11 10.02
N ALA A 147 -25.38 -0.20 10.03
CA ALA A 147 -26.13 -0.88 11.10
C ALA A 147 -25.38 -0.90 12.45
N ILE A 148 -24.05 -1.07 12.42
CA ILE A 148 -23.23 -1.21 13.63
C ILE A 148 -22.79 0.14 14.18
N TYR A 149 -22.41 1.07 13.31
CA TYR A 149 -21.82 2.36 13.69
C TYR A 149 -22.72 3.57 13.37
N GLY A 150 -23.87 3.37 12.72
CA GLY A 150 -24.76 4.47 12.33
C GLY A 150 -24.25 5.33 11.18
N VAL A 151 -23.08 5.01 10.60
CA VAL A 151 -22.42 5.84 9.58
C VAL A 151 -22.60 5.25 8.20
N ASP A 152 -23.11 6.06 7.28
CA ASP A 152 -23.10 5.74 5.85
C ASP A 152 -21.74 6.12 5.25
N ILE A 153 -21.02 5.12 4.75
CA ILE A 153 -19.68 5.30 4.18
C ILE A 153 -19.67 5.32 2.65
N THR A 154 -20.83 5.39 1.99
CA THR A 154 -20.94 5.33 0.52
C THR A 154 -19.97 6.29 -0.18
N ASP A 155 -19.90 7.54 0.28
CA ASP A 155 -19.04 8.61 -0.30
C ASP A 155 -17.55 8.49 0.06
N TYR A 156 -17.22 7.60 0.99
CA TYR A 156 -15.86 7.45 1.54
C TYR A 156 -15.29 6.07 1.26
N TYR A 157 -16.07 5.12 0.75
CA TYR A 157 -15.72 3.72 0.59
C TYR A 157 -14.38 3.51 -0.13
N ASP A 158 -14.17 4.25 -1.21
CA ASP A 158 -12.99 4.15 -2.07
C ASP A 158 -11.75 4.89 -1.49
N ARG A 159 -11.88 5.49 -0.31
CA ARG A 159 -10.77 6.18 0.37
C ARG A 159 -9.89 5.18 1.13
N PRO A 160 -8.63 5.54 1.44
CA PRO A 160 -7.79 4.72 2.29
C PRO A 160 -8.44 4.39 3.64
N ILE A 161 -8.26 3.16 4.11
CA ILE A 161 -8.81 2.63 5.36
C ILE A 161 -8.64 3.60 6.54
N PRO A 162 -7.45 4.19 6.81
CA PRO A 162 -7.30 5.12 7.93
C PRO A 162 -8.25 6.32 7.86
N VAL A 163 -8.55 6.82 6.65
CA VAL A 163 -9.48 7.93 6.43
C VAL A 163 -10.91 7.50 6.74
N VAL A 164 -11.32 6.33 6.25
CA VAL A 164 -12.67 5.81 6.47
C VAL A 164 -12.91 5.52 7.94
N LEU A 165 -11.96 4.85 8.61
CA LEU A 165 -12.06 4.53 10.03
C LEU A 165 -12.13 5.78 10.89
N ARG A 166 -11.36 6.82 10.57
CA ARG A 166 -11.44 8.10 11.27
C ARG A 166 -12.84 8.72 11.13
N ILE A 167 -13.41 8.72 9.93
CA ILE A 167 -14.77 9.26 9.69
C ILE A 167 -15.81 8.50 10.51
N ILE A 168 -15.71 7.16 10.56
CA ILE A 168 -16.63 6.35 11.34
C ILE A 168 -16.46 6.63 12.84
N SER A 169 -15.21 6.69 13.33
CA SER A 169 -14.92 6.99 14.73
C SER A 169 -15.42 8.37 15.17
N GLU A 170 -15.35 9.38 14.29
CA GLU A 170 -15.79 10.75 14.59
C GLU A 170 -17.31 10.93 14.48
N LYS A 171 -17.98 10.19 13.58
CA LYS A 171 -19.43 10.31 13.34
C LYS A 171 -20.28 9.30 14.11
N GLY A 172 -19.73 8.13 14.44
CA GLY A 172 -20.40 7.05 15.17
C GLY A 172 -20.17 7.08 16.68
N GLY A 173 -19.29 7.95 17.17
CA GLY A 173 -19.05 8.19 18.59
C GLY A 173 -20.02 9.24 19.15
N GLY A 174 -21.27 8.84 19.36
CA GLY A 174 -22.29 9.57 20.13
C GLY A 174 -22.89 8.67 21.19
#